data_AF-A0A925V3C7-F1
#
_entry.id   AF-A0A925V3C7-F1
#
_cell.length_a   1.000
_cell.length_b   1.000
_cell.length_c   1.000
_cell.angle_alpha   90.00
_cell.angle_beta   90.00
_cell.angle_gamma   90.00
#
_symmetry.space_group_name_H-M   'P 1'
#
loop_
_entity.id
_entity.type
_entity.pdbx_description
1 polymer ?
#
loop_
_entity_poly.entity_id
_entity_poly.type
_entity_poly.pdbx_seq_one_letter_code
_entity_poly.pdbx_strand_id
1 'polypeptide(L)'
;MPDESDAGVADTEDDSDTDEESDTDAPTTDVAESTTDVPPQGTDGGTDVDEDTSTSDPPVVCESESVRACEIEGWECGEQSCEDGQWGDCTETELCDGGDSTTTPLVLSFGDAQPRLVESMTSIFDNDGAGSCESTDWPTATTPWLAMDRDGDGGIADGRELFGSGTRLVGGSRAEHGFAALGELDGDGNGRITPADPRFAELLVWADDDGDKRGTGAELRSLADLRVLAIDLRYAKDRVCDERGNCGVERAELVFVGTDGAIATGSVIDVHLACR
;
A
#
# COMPACT_ATOMS: atom_id res chain seq x y z
N MET A 1 4.97 52.69 -37.27
CA MET A 1 3.80 53.57 -37.26
C MET A 1 2.58 52.66 -37.24
N PRO A 2 1.81 52.63 -36.14
CA PRO A 2 0.57 51.88 -36.03
C PRO A 2 -0.64 52.74 -36.43
N ASP A 3 -1.71 52.11 -36.90
CA ASP A 3 -3.03 52.71 -37.17
C ASP A 3 -4.07 51.67 -36.73
N GLU A 4 -4.63 51.83 -35.52
CA GLU A 4 -6.02 52.28 -35.23
C GLU A 4 -7.06 51.15 -35.53
N SER A 5 -7.64 50.54 -34.50
CA SER A 5 -8.96 50.87 -33.90
C SER A 5 -10.01 49.84 -34.30
N ASP A 6 -10.62 49.13 -33.34
CA ASP A 6 -11.99 49.43 -32.90
C ASP A 6 -12.40 48.60 -31.68
N ALA A 7 -13.17 49.22 -30.81
CA ALA A 7 -13.72 48.72 -29.57
C ALA A 7 -15.10 48.07 -29.81
N GLY A 8 -15.48 47.12 -28.96
CA GLY A 8 -16.81 46.53 -28.95
C GLY A 8 -17.11 45.90 -27.60
N VAL A 9 -17.51 46.74 -26.64
CA VAL A 9 -18.08 46.37 -25.35
C VAL A 9 -19.56 46.06 -25.57
N ALA A 10 -20.05 44.94 -25.04
CA ALA A 10 -21.46 44.69 -24.84
C ALA A 10 -21.66 44.10 -23.43
N ASP A 11 -21.96 45.01 -22.51
CA ASP A 11 -22.69 44.73 -21.27
C ASP A 11 -24.14 44.39 -21.62
N THR A 12 -24.65 43.30 -21.05
CA THR A 12 -26.06 43.15 -20.69
C THR A 12 -26.12 42.37 -19.39
N GLU A 13 -26.37 43.10 -18.31
CA GLU A 13 -26.98 42.61 -17.08
C GLU A 13 -28.47 42.30 -17.36
N ASP A 14 -29.02 41.21 -16.83
CA ASP A 14 -30.43 41.18 -16.40
C ASP A 14 -30.64 40.07 -15.35
N ASP A 15 -31.18 40.53 -14.24
CA ASP A 15 -31.67 39.89 -13.03
C ASP A 15 -32.49 38.60 -13.22
N SER A 16 -32.44 37.69 -12.25
CA SER A 16 -33.45 37.65 -11.18
C SER A 16 -33.45 36.33 -10.39
N ASP A 17 -33.61 36.51 -9.09
CA ASP A 17 -33.76 35.53 -8.02
C ASP A 17 -34.85 34.47 -8.30
N THR A 18 -34.61 33.26 -7.81
CA THR A 18 -35.68 32.43 -7.24
C THR A 18 -35.10 31.59 -6.10
N ASP A 19 -35.29 32.08 -4.88
CA ASP A 19 -35.38 31.27 -3.67
C ASP A 19 -36.62 30.37 -3.78
N GLU A 20 -36.45 29.05 -3.61
CA GLU A 20 -37.55 28.18 -3.24
C GLU A 20 -37.07 27.16 -2.21
N GLU A 21 -37.50 27.42 -0.97
CA GLU A 21 -37.41 26.50 0.16
C GLU A 21 -38.31 25.29 -0.05
N SER A 22 -37.88 24.12 0.40
CA SER A 22 -38.82 23.17 1.00
C SER A 22 -38.09 22.22 1.96
N ASP A 23 -38.28 22.53 3.24
CA ASP A 23 -38.24 21.60 4.36
C ASP A 23 -38.99 20.31 4.02
N THR A 24 -38.36 19.16 4.25
CA THR A 24 -39.11 17.93 4.57
C THR A 24 -38.31 17.06 5.54
N ASP A 25 -38.75 17.14 6.80
CA ASP A 25 -38.95 16.05 7.77
C ASP A 25 -37.89 14.94 7.89
N ALA A 26 -37.11 15.05 8.98
CA ALA A 26 -36.53 13.91 9.67
C ALA A 26 -37.63 13.13 10.43
N PRO A 27 -37.72 11.80 10.30
CA PRO A 27 -38.44 11.01 11.28
C PRO A 27 -37.53 10.64 12.45
N THR A 28 -37.74 11.33 13.58
CA THR A 28 -37.42 10.80 14.91
C THR A 28 -38.21 9.52 15.13
N THR A 29 -37.55 8.42 15.51
CA THR A 29 -38.26 7.28 16.10
C THR A 29 -37.63 6.91 17.43
N ASP A 30 -38.54 6.76 18.38
CA ASP A 30 -38.36 6.57 19.81
C ASP A 30 -37.52 5.34 20.21
N VAL A 31 -36.72 5.59 21.24
CA VAL A 31 -36.58 4.81 22.47
C VAL A 31 -37.38 3.50 22.52
N ALA A 32 -36.66 2.39 22.61
CA ALA A 32 -37.09 1.21 23.34
C ALA A 32 -35.98 0.79 24.30
N GLU A 33 -36.11 1.21 25.56
CA GLU A 33 -35.47 0.56 26.70
C GLU A 33 -35.91 -0.90 26.75
N SER A 34 -34.95 -1.82 26.79
CA SER A 34 -35.19 -3.22 27.11
C SER A 34 -34.39 -3.57 28.35
N THR A 35 -35.06 -3.44 29.49
CA THR A 35 -34.62 -3.90 30.80
C THR A 35 -35.06 -5.34 31.00
N THR A 36 -34.10 -6.26 31.18
CA THR A 36 -34.21 -7.56 31.85
C THR A 36 -32.78 -8.12 31.89
N ASP A 37 -32.21 -8.71 32.92
CA ASP A 37 -32.62 -9.03 34.29
C ASP A 37 -31.29 -9.50 34.94
N VAL A 38 -30.92 -8.94 36.09
CA VAL A 38 -29.77 -9.42 36.88
C VAL A 38 -30.32 -10.14 38.11
N PRO A 39 -30.04 -11.45 38.28
CA PRO A 39 -30.09 -12.06 39.61
C PRO A 39 -28.76 -12.81 39.93
N PRO A 40 -28.50 -13.20 41.19
CA PRO A 40 -27.43 -12.61 41.99
C PRO A 40 -26.25 -13.56 42.23
N GLN A 41 -25.23 -12.96 42.85
CA GLN A 41 -24.04 -13.58 43.41
C GLN A 41 -24.34 -14.83 44.26
N GLY A 42 -23.62 -15.91 43.97
CA GLY A 42 -23.42 -17.06 44.84
C GLY A 42 -21.95 -17.23 45.13
N THR A 43 -21.55 -16.90 46.36
CA THR A 43 -20.29 -17.29 46.98
C THR A 43 -20.41 -18.72 47.47
N ASP A 44 -19.51 -19.61 47.09
CA ASP A 44 -19.09 -20.72 47.95
C ASP A 44 -17.70 -21.19 47.54
N GLY A 45 -16.82 -21.27 48.55
CA GLY A 45 -15.45 -21.71 48.42
C GLY A 45 -15.37 -23.22 48.20
N GLY A 46 -14.54 -23.59 47.22
CA GLY A 46 -13.96 -24.91 47.06
C GLY A 46 -12.50 -24.72 46.70
N THR A 47 -11.62 -25.07 47.63
CA THR A 47 -10.18 -25.15 47.41
C THR A 47 -9.89 -26.42 46.62
N ASP A 48 -9.76 -26.31 45.31
CA ASP A 48 -9.08 -27.31 44.50
C ASP A 48 -7.70 -26.78 44.13
N VAL A 49 -6.69 -27.40 44.74
CA VAL A 49 -5.29 -27.23 44.40
C VAL A 49 -5.09 -27.99 43.10
N ASP A 50 -5.36 -27.35 41.97
CA ASP A 50 -4.80 -27.78 40.70
C ASP A 50 -3.35 -27.30 40.69
N GLU A 51 -2.48 -28.22 41.09
CA GLU A 51 -1.06 -28.22 40.80
C GLU A 51 -0.92 -28.25 39.26
N ASP A 52 -1.03 -27.09 38.63
CA ASP A 52 -0.65 -26.92 37.23
C ASP A 52 0.88 -26.94 37.20
N THR A 53 1.41 -28.17 37.30
CA THR A 53 2.72 -28.47 36.75
C THR A 53 2.63 -28.11 35.27
N SER A 54 3.04 -26.89 34.96
CA SER A 54 3.56 -26.52 33.65
C SER A 54 4.72 -27.47 33.38
N THR A 55 4.40 -28.67 32.89
CA THR A 55 5.30 -29.42 32.03
C THR A 55 5.47 -28.51 30.84
N SER A 56 6.54 -27.73 30.88
CA SER A 56 7.11 -27.14 29.68
C SER A 56 7.10 -28.25 28.64
N ASP A 57 6.33 -28.08 27.58
CA ASP A 57 6.40 -28.98 26.44
C ASP A 57 7.88 -29.15 26.11
N PRO A 58 8.38 -30.40 25.96
CA PRO A 58 9.76 -30.59 25.55
C PRO A 58 9.97 -29.75 24.28
N PRO A 59 11.12 -29.07 24.11
CA PRO A 59 11.37 -28.33 22.88
C PRO A 59 11.10 -29.29 21.73
N VAL A 60 10.22 -28.89 20.80
CA VAL A 60 9.86 -29.71 19.65
C VAL A 60 11.15 -29.93 18.86
N VAL A 61 11.83 -31.05 19.12
CA VAL A 61 13.09 -31.42 18.47
C VAL A 61 12.71 -31.84 17.06
N CYS A 62 13.03 -31.01 16.09
CA CYS A 62 12.85 -31.36 14.68
C CYS A 62 14.02 -32.22 14.20
N GLU A 63 13.76 -33.09 13.20
CA GLU A 63 14.83 -33.88 12.59
C GLU A 63 15.62 -32.99 11.62
N SER A 64 16.95 -33.15 11.58
CA SER A 64 17.80 -32.42 10.63
C SER A 64 17.28 -32.57 9.19
N GLU A 65 17.23 -31.48 8.44
CA GLU A 65 16.70 -31.42 7.07
C GLU A 65 15.17 -31.58 6.96
N SER A 66 14.43 -31.59 8.08
CA SER A 66 12.96 -31.46 8.04
C SER A 66 12.55 -30.06 7.62
N VAL A 67 11.47 -29.97 6.86
CA VAL A 67 10.79 -28.70 6.53
C VAL A 67 9.40 -28.69 7.15
N ARG A 68 8.94 -27.52 7.61
CA ARG A 68 7.56 -27.28 7.99
C ARG A 68 7.05 -25.98 7.38
N ALA A 69 5.77 -25.94 7.05
CA ALA A 69 5.09 -24.69 6.74
C ALA A 69 4.95 -23.83 8.01
N CYS A 70 5.18 -22.53 7.89
CA CYS A 70 4.78 -21.56 8.90
C CYS A 70 3.37 -21.06 8.60
N GLU A 71 2.48 -21.19 9.58
CA GLU A 71 1.13 -20.66 9.52
C GLU A 71 0.99 -19.50 10.52
N ILE A 72 0.72 -18.29 10.03
CA ILE A 72 0.40 -17.13 10.88
C ILE A 72 -1.00 -16.66 10.52
N GLU A 73 -1.86 -16.55 11.53
CA GLU A 73 -3.28 -16.16 11.38
C GLU A 73 -4.07 -16.99 10.33
N GLY A 74 -3.65 -18.25 10.09
CA GLY A 74 -4.29 -19.16 9.14
C GLY A 74 -3.76 -19.08 7.70
N TRP A 75 -2.63 -18.40 7.48
CA TRP A 75 -1.99 -18.25 6.18
C TRP A 75 -0.64 -18.97 6.15
N GLU A 76 -0.39 -19.76 5.10
CA GLU A 76 0.92 -20.38 4.85
C GLU A 76 1.89 -19.30 4.34
N CYS A 77 2.79 -18.86 5.21
CA CYS A 77 3.70 -17.75 4.95
C CYS A 77 5.01 -18.16 4.27
N GLY A 78 5.37 -19.44 4.34
CA GLY A 78 6.64 -19.96 3.84
C GLY A 78 6.99 -21.28 4.52
N GLU A 79 8.13 -21.85 4.14
CA GLU A 79 8.66 -23.07 4.75
C GLU A 79 9.95 -22.74 5.51
N GLN A 80 10.13 -23.33 6.68
CA GLN A 80 11.39 -23.25 7.42
C GLN A 80 12.03 -24.62 7.51
N SER A 81 13.35 -24.65 7.40
CA SER A 81 14.16 -25.84 7.64
C SER A 81 14.52 -25.96 9.12
N CYS A 82 14.61 -27.20 9.59
CA CYS A 82 15.15 -27.51 10.90
C CYS A 82 16.67 -27.32 10.91
N GLU A 83 17.17 -26.41 11.76
CA GLU A 83 18.59 -26.16 11.98
C GLU A 83 18.98 -26.53 13.41
N ASP A 84 20.04 -27.33 13.58
CA ASP A 84 20.53 -27.78 14.89
C ASP A 84 19.45 -28.41 15.82
N GLY A 85 18.47 -29.09 15.22
CA GLY A 85 17.37 -29.73 15.96
C GLY A 85 16.34 -28.76 16.50
N GLN A 86 16.37 -27.50 16.04
CA GLN A 86 15.44 -26.46 16.40
C GLN A 86 14.76 -25.88 15.15
N TRP A 87 13.48 -25.62 15.32
CA TRP A 87 12.71 -24.81 14.38
C TRP A 87 13.07 -23.34 14.63
N GLY A 88 13.34 -22.58 13.56
CA GLY A 88 13.37 -21.11 13.61
C GLY A 88 12.03 -20.54 14.10
N ASP A 89 12.02 -19.25 14.45
CA ASP A 89 10.79 -18.57 14.85
C ASP A 89 9.94 -18.26 13.61
N CYS A 90 8.65 -18.61 13.66
CA CYS A 90 7.72 -18.23 12.61
C CYS A 90 7.26 -16.80 12.89
N THR A 91 8.10 -15.81 12.56
CA THR A 91 7.74 -14.40 12.66
C THR A 91 7.26 -13.87 11.31
N GLU A 92 6.30 -12.93 11.35
CA GLU A 92 5.77 -12.23 10.17
C GLU A 92 6.93 -11.64 9.34
N THR A 93 7.90 -11.05 10.03
CA THR A 93 9.06 -10.35 9.47
C THR A 93 10.08 -11.25 8.78
N GLU A 94 10.30 -12.47 9.25
CA GLU A 94 11.35 -13.35 8.70
C GLU A 94 10.84 -14.31 7.63
N LEU A 95 9.56 -14.71 7.68
CA LEU A 95 9.03 -15.76 6.82
C LEU A 95 7.81 -15.34 6.00
N CYS A 96 6.90 -14.51 6.53
CA CYS A 96 5.78 -14.00 5.73
C CYS A 96 6.26 -12.87 4.79
N ASP A 97 7.09 -11.95 5.29
CA ASP A 97 7.50 -10.76 4.55
C ASP A 97 8.80 -10.95 3.74
N GLY A 98 9.37 -12.16 3.76
CA GLY A 98 10.53 -12.53 2.95
C GLY A 98 11.88 -12.14 3.55
N GLY A 99 12.17 -12.56 4.78
CA GLY A 99 13.53 -12.71 5.32
C GLY A 99 14.52 -11.57 5.07
N ASP A 100 14.57 -10.62 6.00
CA ASP A 100 15.68 -9.70 6.35
C ASP A 100 16.34 -8.81 5.26
N SER A 101 15.79 -8.70 4.03
CA SER A 101 16.17 -7.63 3.09
C SER A 101 15.18 -7.32 1.96
N THR A 102 13.92 -7.72 2.06
CA THR A 102 12.92 -7.42 1.04
C THR A 102 12.48 -5.96 1.10
N THR A 103 13.12 -5.10 0.29
CA THR A 103 12.44 -3.87 -0.12
C THR A 103 11.15 -4.25 -0.84
N THR A 104 10.06 -3.64 -0.46
CA THR A 104 8.80 -3.70 -1.18
C THR A 104 8.66 -2.46 -2.05
N PRO A 105 8.14 -2.53 -3.28
CA PRO A 105 7.69 -1.33 -3.99
C PRO A 105 6.17 -1.14 -3.86
N LEU A 106 5.73 0.12 -3.88
CA LEU A 106 4.34 0.47 -4.09
C LEU A 106 4.00 0.44 -5.58
N VAL A 107 2.91 -0.23 -5.91
CA VAL A 107 2.36 -0.30 -7.27
C VAL A 107 0.95 0.29 -7.31
N LEU A 108 0.54 0.79 -8.47
CA LEU A 108 -0.79 1.33 -8.70
C LEU A 108 -1.61 0.39 -9.59
N SER A 109 -2.88 0.25 -9.26
CA SER A 109 -3.89 -0.38 -10.10
C SER A 109 -5.04 0.60 -10.35
N PHE A 110 -5.30 0.91 -11.62
CA PHE A 110 -6.39 1.80 -12.04
C PHE A 110 -7.67 1.00 -12.30
N GLY A 111 -8.26 0.49 -11.21
CA GLY A 111 -9.45 -0.35 -11.20
C GLY A 111 -9.32 -1.51 -10.21
N ASP A 112 -10.14 -2.54 -10.38
CA ASP A 112 -10.21 -3.69 -9.45
C ASP A 112 -9.25 -4.84 -9.83
N ALA A 113 -8.39 -4.66 -10.82
CA ALA A 113 -7.46 -5.69 -11.24
C ALA A 113 -6.35 -5.90 -10.21
N GLN A 114 -6.01 -7.16 -9.93
CA GLN A 114 -4.85 -7.49 -9.12
C GLN A 114 -3.55 -7.12 -9.83
N PRO A 115 -2.49 -6.75 -9.07
CA PRO A 115 -1.15 -6.59 -9.59
C PRO A 115 -0.75 -7.78 -10.45
N ARG A 116 -0.26 -7.48 -11.64
CA ARG A 116 0.30 -8.49 -12.53
C ARG A 116 1.81 -8.32 -12.58
N LEU A 117 2.50 -9.31 -12.03
CA LEU A 117 3.95 -9.44 -12.11
C LEU A 117 4.31 -10.56 -13.08
N VAL A 118 5.41 -10.40 -13.78
CA VAL A 118 5.90 -11.35 -14.78
C VAL A 118 7.38 -11.64 -14.54
N GLU A 119 7.80 -12.83 -14.95
CA GLU A 119 9.20 -13.21 -14.93
C GLU A 119 10.01 -12.31 -15.86
N SER A 120 10.99 -11.63 -15.30
CA SER A 120 11.98 -10.88 -16.05
C SER A 120 13.16 -11.78 -16.40
N MET A 121 13.38 -11.97 -17.70
CA MET A 121 14.48 -12.80 -18.22
C MET A 121 15.82 -12.04 -18.31
N THR A 122 15.86 -10.76 -17.91
CA THR A 122 17.02 -9.88 -18.06
C THR A 122 17.22 -8.96 -16.85
N SER A 123 18.47 -8.96 -16.35
CA SER A 123 19.10 -8.08 -15.34
C SER A 123 18.37 -7.86 -14.01
N ILE A 124 19.04 -8.18 -12.92
CA ILE A 124 18.63 -7.88 -11.55
C ILE A 124 18.40 -6.38 -11.38
N PHE A 125 17.24 -5.99 -10.85
CA PHE A 125 17.02 -4.64 -10.37
C PHE A 125 17.21 -4.63 -8.87
N ASP A 126 18.12 -3.79 -8.42
CA ASP A 126 18.46 -3.67 -7.01
C ASP A 126 17.37 -2.83 -6.31
N ASN A 127 16.38 -3.52 -5.74
CA ASN A 127 15.29 -2.87 -5.03
C ASN A 127 15.75 -2.35 -3.64
N ASP A 128 16.82 -2.90 -3.06
CA ASP A 128 17.26 -2.62 -1.69
C ASP A 128 18.53 -1.76 -1.60
N GLY A 129 19.26 -1.60 -2.70
CA GLY A 129 20.58 -0.97 -2.73
C GLY A 129 21.65 -1.79 -1.99
N ALA A 130 21.32 -3.02 -1.58
CA ALA A 130 22.06 -3.87 -0.66
C ALA A 130 22.46 -5.21 -1.29
N GLY A 131 21.92 -5.56 -2.46
CA GLY A 131 22.41 -6.65 -3.31
C GLY A 131 22.20 -8.05 -2.73
N SER A 132 21.15 -8.26 -1.94
CA SER A 132 20.91 -9.56 -1.26
C SER A 132 19.59 -10.24 -1.63
N CYS A 133 18.56 -9.51 -2.06
CA CYS A 133 17.35 -10.08 -2.64
C CYS A 133 17.22 -9.68 -4.11
N GLU A 134 17.53 -10.61 -5.02
CA GLU A 134 17.40 -10.42 -6.46
C GLU A 134 16.02 -10.92 -6.93
N SER A 135 14.98 -10.10 -6.81
CA SER A 135 13.71 -10.45 -7.46
C SER A 135 13.90 -10.47 -8.97
N THR A 136 13.54 -11.59 -9.58
CA THR A 136 13.43 -11.72 -11.04
C THR A 136 12.05 -11.31 -11.53
N ASP A 137 11.08 -11.08 -10.64
CA ASP A 137 9.73 -10.70 -11.01
C ASP A 137 9.59 -9.17 -11.12
N TRP A 138 8.88 -8.75 -12.17
CA TRP A 138 8.74 -7.37 -12.59
C TRP A 138 7.26 -7.02 -12.81
N PRO A 139 6.78 -5.84 -12.38
CA PRO A 139 5.43 -5.41 -12.72
C PRO A 139 5.26 -5.32 -14.24
N THR A 140 4.07 -5.60 -14.74
CA THR A 140 3.73 -5.21 -16.11
C THR A 140 3.38 -3.72 -16.16
N ALA A 141 3.44 -3.08 -17.33
CA ALA A 141 3.04 -1.67 -17.51
C ALA A 141 1.61 -1.33 -17.04
N THR A 142 0.73 -2.33 -16.93
CA THR A 142 -0.62 -2.19 -16.34
C THR A 142 -0.64 -2.08 -14.82
N THR A 143 0.50 -2.34 -14.17
CA THR A 143 0.72 -2.31 -12.72
C THR A 143 1.91 -1.40 -12.41
N PRO A 144 1.88 -0.11 -12.80
CA PRO A 144 3.06 0.74 -12.73
C PRO A 144 3.52 1.00 -11.29
N TRP A 145 4.80 1.30 -11.13
CA TRP A 145 5.39 1.68 -9.86
C TRP A 145 5.09 3.13 -9.48
N LEU A 146 5.01 3.38 -8.17
CA LEU A 146 5.05 4.72 -7.61
C LEU A 146 6.49 5.10 -7.31
N ALA A 147 6.92 6.24 -7.85
CA ALA A 147 8.30 6.67 -7.83
C ALA A 147 8.44 8.17 -7.56
N MET A 148 9.66 8.59 -7.25
CA MET A 148 10.08 9.98 -7.15
C MET A 148 11.57 10.04 -7.46
N ASP A 149 11.93 10.85 -8.46
CA ASP A 149 13.32 11.16 -8.82
C ASP A 149 13.95 11.94 -7.65
N ARG A 150 14.78 11.24 -6.87
CA ARG A 150 15.31 11.78 -5.60
C ARG A 150 16.68 12.41 -5.77
N ASP A 151 17.43 12.02 -6.80
CA ASP A 151 18.75 12.57 -7.07
C ASP A 151 18.78 13.60 -8.22
N GLY A 152 17.64 13.79 -8.89
CA GLY A 152 17.39 14.84 -9.86
C GLY A 152 18.04 14.58 -11.22
N ASP A 153 18.26 13.32 -11.58
CA ASP A 153 18.90 12.94 -12.83
C ASP A 153 17.92 12.87 -14.03
N GLY A 154 16.62 13.00 -13.75
CA GLY A 154 15.55 13.01 -14.73
C GLY A 154 15.04 11.64 -15.15
N GLY A 155 15.42 10.57 -14.44
CA GLY A 155 14.93 9.22 -14.63
C GLY A 155 14.61 8.51 -13.31
N ILE A 156 14.23 7.25 -13.41
CA ILE A 156 14.13 6.31 -12.28
C ILE A 156 14.99 5.10 -12.64
N ALA A 157 16.12 4.94 -11.95
CA ALA A 157 17.12 3.95 -12.32
C ALA A 157 17.43 2.91 -11.23
N ASP A 158 16.98 3.12 -10.00
CA ASP A 158 17.16 2.15 -8.90
C ASP A 158 16.07 2.21 -7.82
N GLY A 159 16.05 1.20 -6.94
CA GLY A 159 15.02 1.03 -5.91
C GLY A 159 14.95 2.16 -4.88
N ARG A 160 15.99 3.00 -4.74
CA ARG A 160 15.98 4.15 -3.80
C ARG A 160 14.98 5.21 -4.22
N GLU A 161 14.58 5.19 -5.49
CA GLU A 161 13.66 6.12 -6.11
C GLU A 161 12.22 5.61 -6.14
N LEU A 162 12.00 4.35 -5.79
CA LEU A 162 10.68 3.78 -5.60
C LEU A 162 10.14 4.08 -4.20
N PHE A 163 8.82 4.14 -4.07
CA PHE A 163 8.17 4.13 -2.76
C PHE A 163 8.06 2.72 -2.23
N GLY A 164 8.31 2.54 -0.93
CA GLY A 164 8.46 1.20 -0.37
C GLY A 164 9.13 1.18 0.99
N SER A 165 9.31 -0.01 1.57
CA SER A 165 10.15 -0.20 2.77
C SER A 165 11.62 0.20 2.54
N GLY A 166 12.06 0.26 1.28
CA GLY A 166 13.38 0.73 0.89
C GLY A 166 13.56 2.26 0.92
N THR A 167 12.47 3.03 0.99
CA THR A 167 12.52 4.48 1.00
C THR A 167 13.23 4.98 2.26
N ARG A 168 14.16 5.92 2.09
CA ARG A 168 14.77 6.66 3.21
C ARG A 168 13.87 7.80 3.64
N LEU A 169 13.47 7.78 4.90
CA LEU A 169 12.71 8.83 5.55
C LEU A 169 13.58 10.07 5.83
N VAL A 170 12.96 11.21 6.13
CA VAL A 170 13.64 12.47 6.52
C VAL A 170 14.57 12.26 7.72
N GLY A 171 14.23 11.35 8.64
CA GLY A 171 15.06 10.96 9.77
C GLY A 171 16.27 10.09 9.43
N GLY A 172 16.41 9.66 8.17
CA GLY A 172 17.49 8.81 7.67
C GLY A 172 17.29 7.31 7.87
N SER A 173 16.26 6.90 8.62
CA SER A 173 15.82 5.50 8.71
C SER A 173 15.09 5.06 7.44
N ARG A 174 15.00 3.75 7.23
CA ARG A 174 14.11 3.19 6.20
C ARG A 174 12.65 3.25 6.67
N ALA A 175 11.72 3.28 5.73
CA ALA A 175 10.31 3.14 6.02
C ALA A 175 9.99 1.71 6.44
N GLU A 176 8.99 1.53 7.31
CA GLU A 176 8.48 0.20 7.68
C GLU A 176 7.80 -0.48 6.48
N HIS A 177 7.02 0.31 5.74
CA HIS A 177 6.33 -0.07 4.52
C HIS A 177 6.13 1.18 3.64
N GLY A 178 5.70 1.01 2.39
CA GLY A 178 5.52 2.07 1.41
C GLY A 178 4.51 3.16 1.81
N PHE A 179 3.43 2.80 2.50
CA PHE A 179 2.50 3.83 3.03
C PHE A 179 3.12 4.73 4.10
N ALA A 180 4.04 4.20 4.92
CA ALA A 180 4.79 5.03 5.87
C ALA A 180 5.74 5.99 5.12
N ALA A 181 6.32 5.54 4.00
CA ALA A 181 7.11 6.40 3.12
C ALA A 181 6.26 7.52 2.49
N LEU A 182 5.04 7.22 2.02
CA LEU A 182 4.14 8.24 1.49
C LEU A 182 3.66 9.22 2.57
N GLY A 183 3.49 8.77 3.81
CA GLY A 183 3.06 9.61 4.92
C GLY A 183 3.97 10.83 5.18
N GLU A 184 5.24 10.80 4.78
CA GLU A 184 6.12 11.98 4.86
C GLU A 184 5.74 13.10 3.90
N LEU A 185 4.94 12.81 2.89
CA LEU A 185 4.48 13.77 1.89
C LEU A 185 3.12 14.39 2.23
N ASP A 186 2.42 13.87 3.25
CA ASP A 186 1.14 14.40 3.74
C ASP A 186 1.41 15.69 4.53
N GLY A 187 1.35 16.82 3.83
CA GLY A 187 1.73 18.13 4.35
C GLY A 187 0.67 18.75 5.25
N ASP A 188 -0.59 18.34 5.12
CA ASP A 188 -1.71 18.84 5.92
C ASP A 188 -2.20 17.84 6.98
N GLY A 189 -1.70 16.59 6.95
CA GLY A 189 -1.98 15.56 7.94
C GLY A 189 -3.38 14.97 7.83
N ASN A 190 -4.01 15.05 6.65
CA ASN A 190 -5.39 14.60 6.44
C ASN A 190 -5.48 13.08 6.15
N GLY A 191 -4.34 12.38 6.06
CA GLY A 191 -4.26 10.96 5.75
C GLY A 191 -4.40 10.64 4.27
N ARG A 192 -4.19 11.62 3.37
CA ARG A 192 -4.27 11.45 1.92
C ARG A 192 -3.22 12.28 1.23
N ILE A 193 -2.61 11.72 0.21
CA ILE A 193 -1.74 12.45 -0.70
C ILE A 193 -2.57 12.99 -1.86
N THR A 194 -2.64 14.31 -1.95
CA THR A 194 -3.50 15.07 -2.86
C THR A 194 -2.73 16.24 -3.49
N PRO A 195 -3.27 16.90 -4.53
CA PRO A 195 -2.65 18.10 -5.10
C PRO A 195 -2.46 19.27 -4.12
N ALA A 196 -3.06 19.23 -2.93
CA ALA A 196 -2.84 20.21 -1.89
C ALA A 196 -1.48 20.03 -1.18
N ASP A 197 -0.88 18.84 -1.28
CA ASP A 197 0.39 18.51 -0.64
C ASP A 197 1.59 19.12 -1.38
N PRO A 198 2.56 19.72 -0.67
CA PRO A 198 3.64 20.47 -1.30
C PRO A 198 4.47 19.69 -2.32
N ARG A 199 4.58 18.37 -2.12
CA ARG A 199 5.42 17.47 -2.93
C ARG A 199 4.62 16.56 -3.86
N PHE A 200 3.31 16.76 -3.97
CA PHE A 200 2.47 15.93 -4.85
C PHE A 200 2.95 15.92 -6.30
N ALA A 201 3.40 17.08 -6.80
CA ALA A 201 3.89 17.23 -8.17
C ALA A 201 5.22 16.51 -8.45
N GLU A 202 5.93 16.07 -7.41
CA GLU A 202 7.18 15.29 -7.53
C GLU A 202 6.91 13.79 -7.69
N LEU A 203 5.67 13.33 -7.46
CA LEU A 203 5.29 11.93 -7.59
C LEU A 203 5.13 11.52 -9.06
N LEU A 204 5.78 10.42 -9.39
CA LEU A 204 5.84 9.84 -10.72
C LEU A 204 5.24 8.43 -10.71
N VAL A 205 4.61 8.09 -11.81
CA VAL A 205 4.14 6.74 -12.12
C VAL A 205 5.01 6.20 -13.24
N TRP A 206 5.75 5.14 -12.93
CA TRP A 206 6.63 4.48 -13.88
C TRP A 206 5.99 3.19 -14.40
N ALA A 207 5.60 3.23 -15.68
CA ALA A 207 5.19 2.05 -16.43
C ALA A 207 6.33 1.65 -17.37
N ASP A 208 7.07 0.59 -17.02
CA ASP A 208 8.12 0.03 -17.88
C ASP A 208 7.47 -0.71 -19.05
N ASP A 209 7.33 -0.02 -20.18
CA ASP A 209 6.62 -0.49 -21.38
C ASP A 209 7.56 -1.30 -22.29
N ASP A 210 8.86 -0.97 -22.31
CA ASP A 210 9.85 -1.65 -23.14
C ASP A 210 10.71 -2.71 -22.41
N GLY A 211 10.62 -2.76 -21.07
CA GLY A 211 11.25 -3.76 -20.23
C GLY A 211 12.74 -3.52 -19.99
N ASP A 212 13.25 -2.31 -20.24
CA ASP A 212 14.67 -1.97 -20.08
C ASP A 212 15.07 -1.63 -18.63
N LYS A 213 14.08 -1.54 -17.73
CA LYS A 213 14.24 -1.24 -16.30
C LYS A 213 14.78 0.16 -16.03
N ARG A 214 14.48 1.13 -16.89
CA ARG A 214 14.86 2.53 -16.72
C ARG A 214 13.68 3.45 -17.01
N GLY A 215 13.09 3.98 -15.95
CA GLY A 215 12.02 4.96 -16.08
C GLY A 215 12.53 6.23 -16.74
N THR A 216 12.25 6.42 -18.02
CA THR A 216 12.62 7.64 -18.75
C THR A 216 11.55 8.04 -19.76
N GLY A 217 11.53 9.31 -20.13
CA GLY A 217 10.72 9.79 -21.26
C GLY A 217 9.23 9.50 -21.11
N ALA A 218 8.67 8.70 -22.03
CA ALA A 218 7.24 8.42 -22.10
C ALA A 218 6.75 7.41 -21.05
N GLU A 219 7.66 6.69 -20.38
CA GLU A 219 7.35 5.70 -19.35
C GLU A 219 7.06 6.33 -17.99
N LEU A 220 7.51 7.57 -17.80
CA LEU A 220 7.25 8.37 -16.61
C LEU A 220 6.08 9.31 -16.86
N ARG A 221 5.05 9.20 -16.03
CA ARG A 221 3.90 10.11 -16.04
C ARG A 221 3.72 10.73 -14.66
N SER A 222 3.32 11.99 -14.61
CA SER A 222 2.92 12.58 -13.33
C SER A 222 1.56 12.03 -12.87
N LEU A 223 1.29 12.11 -11.57
CA LEU A 223 -0.05 11.84 -11.04
C LEU A 223 -1.11 12.75 -11.67
N ALA A 224 -0.75 13.99 -12.01
CA ALA A 224 -1.65 14.94 -12.68
C ALA A 224 -2.00 14.51 -14.11
N ASP A 225 -1.04 14.01 -14.88
CA ASP A 225 -1.28 13.48 -16.24
C ASP A 225 -2.21 12.27 -16.23
N LEU A 226 -2.11 11.46 -15.15
CA LEU A 226 -2.98 10.32 -14.89
C LEU A 226 -4.29 10.70 -14.19
N ARG A 227 -4.51 11.99 -13.94
CA ARG A 227 -5.72 12.55 -13.32
C ARG A 227 -6.02 11.90 -11.96
N VAL A 228 -4.97 11.56 -11.22
CA VAL A 228 -5.06 11.09 -9.84
C VAL A 228 -5.45 12.27 -8.96
N LEU A 229 -6.48 12.05 -8.15
CA LEU A 229 -7.05 13.04 -7.22
C LEU A 229 -6.56 12.81 -5.80
N ALA A 230 -6.40 11.55 -5.39
CA ALA A 230 -5.94 11.21 -4.06
C ALA A 230 -5.34 9.80 -4.01
N ILE A 231 -4.35 9.62 -3.13
CA ILE A 231 -3.92 8.31 -2.62
C ILE A 231 -4.25 8.31 -1.12
N ASP A 232 -5.11 7.40 -0.66
CA ASP A 232 -5.39 7.27 0.78
C ASP A 232 -4.17 6.61 1.47
N LEU A 233 -3.82 7.09 2.66
CA LEU A 233 -2.74 6.51 3.47
C LEU A 233 -3.25 5.47 4.46
N ARG A 234 -4.57 5.39 4.66
CA ARG A 234 -5.19 4.33 5.45
C ARG A 234 -5.29 3.09 4.57
N TYR A 235 -4.51 2.08 4.94
CA TYR A 235 -4.49 0.81 4.25
C TYR A 235 -5.19 -0.28 5.06
N ALA A 236 -5.70 -1.29 4.35
CA ALA A 236 -6.02 -2.58 4.93
C ALA A 236 -4.85 -3.54 4.69
N LYS A 237 -4.63 -4.46 5.63
CA LYS A 237 -3.75 -5.62 5.41
C LYS A 237 -4.59 -6.76 4.89
N ASP A 238 -4.41 -7.11 3.62
CA ASP A 238 -5.06 -8.23 2.95
C ASP A 238 -4.05 -8.88 2.01
N ARG A 239 -3.39 -9.92 2.51
CA ARG A 239 -2.31 -10.61 1.80
C ARG A 239 -2.91 -11.41 0.64
N VAL A 240 -2.61 -10.97 -0.59
CA VAL A 240 -2.96 -11.69 -1.80
C VAL A 240 -1.71 -11.97 -2.62
N CYS A 241 -1.38 -13.25 -2.74
CA CYS A 241 -0.20 -13.71 -3.46
C CYS A 241 -0.58 -14.29 -4.83
N ASP A 242 0.32 -14.12 -5.81
CA ASP A 242 0.27 -14.83 -7.08
C ASP A 242 0.90 -16.23 -6.99
N GLU A 243 0.77 -17.03 -8.05
CA GLU A 243 1.36 -18.37 -8.15
C GLU A 243 2.91 -18.36 -8.09
N ARG A 244 3.53 -17.19 -8.20
CA ARG A 244 4.98 -17.00 -8.19
C ARG A 244 5.51 -16.60 -6.80
N GLY A 245 4.62 -16.35 -5.84
CA GLY A 245 4.95 -15.98 -4.47
C GLY A 245 5.07 -14.47 -4.25
N ASN A 246 4.74 -13.63 -5.24
CA ASN A 246 4.68 -12.20 -5.01
C ASN A 246 3.36 -11.85 -4.34
N CYS A 247 3.42 -11.09 -3.25
CA CYS A 247 2.26 -10.82 -2.41
C CYS A 247 2.00 -9.32 -2.30
N GLY A 248 0.80 -8.87 -2.64
CA GLY A 248 0.32 -7.56 -2.18
C GLY A 248 -0.16 -7.70 -0.74
N VAL A 249 0.36 -6.89 0.20
CA VAL A 249 0.05 -7.00 1.64
C VAL A 249 -0.77 -5.82 2.11
N GLU A 250 -0.23 -4.61 2.07
CA GLU A 250 -0.97 -3.39 2.36
C GLU A 250 -1.68 -2.86 1.11
N ARG A 251 -2.94 -2.45 1.26
CA ARG A 251 -3.73 -1.88 0.17
C ARG A 251 -4.52 -0.66 0.63
N ALA A 252 -4.41 0.43 -0.12
CA ALA A 252 -5.21 1.64 0.09
C ALA A 252 -5.90 2.09 -1.20
N GLU A 253 -6.89 2.97 -1.05
CA GLU A 253 -7.69 3.48 -2.17
C GLU A 253 -6.89 4.50 -3.01
N LEU A 254 -6.95 4.33 -4.32
CA LEU A 254 -6.53 5.33 -5.30
C LEU A 254 -7.79 5.98 -5.89
N VAL A 255 -7.87 7.31 -5.89
CA VAL A 255 -8.99 8.05 -6.51
C VAL A 255 -8.46 8.79 -7.72
N PHE A 256 -9.12 8.65 -8.86
CA PHE A 256 -8.73 9.30 -10.11
C PHE A 256 -9.94 9.63 -10.99
N VAL A 257 -9.73 10.40 -12.05
CA VAL A 257 -10.78 10.64 -13.05
C VAL A 257 -10.56 9.76 -14.28
N GLY A 258 -11.50 8.85 -14.51
CA GLY A 258 -11.52 7.92 -15.64
C GLY A 258 -11.58 8.61 -17.00
N THR A 259 -11.32 7.84 -18.05
CA THR A 259 -11.30 8.34 -19.44
C THR A 259 -12.67 8.83 -19.93
N ASP A 260 -13.75 8.36 -19.30
CA ASP A 260 -15.12 8.82 -19.50
C ASP A 260 -15.46 10.12 -18.74
N GLY A 261 -14.52 10.61 -17.92
CA GLY A 261 -14.68 11.80 -17.10
C GLY A 261 -15.32 11.55 -15.73
N ALA A 262 -15.69 10.30 -15.40
CA ALA A 262 -16.24 9.95 -14.10
C ALA A 262 -15.12 9.80 -13.05
N ILE A 263 -15.45 10.05 -11.79
CA ILE A 263 -14.56 9.67 -10.68
C ILE A 263 -14.59 8.15 -10.58
N ALA A 264 -13.40 7.55 -10.55
CA ALA A 264 -13.18 6.13 -10.42
C ALA A 264 -12.21 5.84 -9.28
N THR A 265 -12.25 4.60 -8.79
CA THR A 265 -11.39 4.10 -7.74
C THR A 265 -10.48 3.00 -8.27
N GLY A 266 -9.33 2.86 -7.63
CA GLY A 266 -8.36 1.81 -7.84
C GLY A 266 -7.65 1.49 -6.54
N SER A 267 -6.45 0.93 -6.62
CA SER A 267 -5.65 0.60 -5.44
C SER A 267 -4.21 1.06 -5.57
N VAL A 268 -3.63 1.50 -4.46
CA VAL A 268 -2.19 1.49 -4.23
C VAL A 268 -1.88 0.27 -3.37
N ILE A 269 -0.86 -0.49 -3.72
CA ILE A 269 -0.59 -1.80 -3.14
C ILE A 269 0.90 -1.91 -2.85
N ASP A 270 1.22 -2.32 -1.63
CA ASP A 270 2.57 -2.63 -1.18
C ASP A 270 2.88 -4.09 -1.50
N VAL A 271 3.89 -4.32 -2.35
CA VAL A 271 4.17 -5.63 -2.92
C VAL A 271 5.45 -6.22 -2.33
N HIS A 272 5.33 -7.37 -1.68
CA HIS A 272 6.45 -8.22 -1.31
C HIS A 272 6.80 -9.09 -2.51
N LEU A 273 7.94 -8.77 -3.13
CA LEU A 273 8.47 -9.55 -4.25
C LEU A 273 9.15 -10.81 -3.70
N ALA A 274 8.88 -11.94 -4.34
CA ALA A 274 9.55 -13.19 -3.97
C ALA A 274 11.04 -13.11 -4.32
N CYS A 275 11.92 -13.23 -3.31
CA CYS A 275 13.34 -13.48 -3.55
C CYS A 275 13.50 -14.89 -4.13
N ARG A 276 14.34 -15.06 -5.17
CA ARG A 276 14.58 -16.35 -5.82
C ARG A 276 16.06 -16.60 -6.07
#